data_AF-A0A8T1PKZ0-F1
#
_entry.id   AF-A0A8T1PKZ0-F1
#
_cell.length_a   1.000
_cell.length_b   1.000
_cell.length_c   1.000
_cell.angle_alpha   90.00
_cell.angle_beta   90.00
_cell.angle_gamma   90.00
#
_symmetry.space_group_name_H-M   'P 1'
#
loop_
_entity.id
_entity.type
_entity.pdbx_description
1 polymer ?
#
loop_
_entity_poly.entity_id
_entity_poly.type
_entity_poly.pdbx_seq_one_letter_code
_entity_poly.pdbx_strand_id
1 'polypeptide(L)'
;MEDPVTGGVQVLLTSKEDPVSMRFLGAQYISKLVKIAGIAIAASRTKAKATYVTLICKNCRNSKQVPCRPGWCNCPSLLRSYPSGREKSHAHLIHGLWFQIRASMSINKP
;
A
#
# COMPACT_ATOMS: atom_id res chain seq x y z
N MET A 1 -26.64 -18.14 8.07
CA MET A 1 -25.31 -18.60 8.53
C MET A 1 -24.32 -17.62 7.95
N GLU A 2 -23.95 -16.61 8.72
CA GLU A 2 -22.88 -15.70 8.35
C GLU A 2 -21.56 -16.36 8.73
N ASP A 3 -20.76 -16.72 7.72
CA ASP A 3 -19.41 -17.23 7.94
C ASP A 3 -18.60 -16.18 8.72
N PRO A 4 -17.90 -16.58 9.80
CA PRO A 4 -17.14 -15.64 10.60
C PRO A 4 -16.06 -15.00 9.72
N VAL A 5 -16.08 -13.67 9.64
CA VAL A 5 -15.04 -12.89 8.96
C VAL A 5 -13.71 -13.21 9.64
N THR A 6 -12.91 -14.07 9.01
CA THR A 6 -11.60 -14.41 9.54
C THR A 6 -10.71 -13.20 9.33
N GLY A 7 -10.54 -12.40 10.39
CA GLY A 7 -9.66 -11.25 10.39
C GLY A 7 -8.21 -11.65 10.09
N GLY A 8 -7.42 -10.73 9.53
CA GLY A 8 -6.00 -10.96 9.30
C GLY A 8 -5.26 -11.16 10.63
N VAL A 9 -4.33 -12.13 10.68
CA VAL A 9 -3.50 -12.37 11.87
C VAL A 9 -2.26 -11.48 11.81
N GLN A 10 -2.04 -10.66 12.85
CA GLN A 10 -0.82 -9.87 13.01
C GLN A 10 0.20 -10.65 13.85
N VAL A 11 1.39 -10.92 13.27
CA VAL A 11 2.49 -11.57 13.99
C VAL A 11 3.46 -10.51 14.52
N LEU A 12 3.70 -10.51 15.84
CA LEU A 12 4.68 -9.66 16.49
C LEU A 12 5.87 -10.53 16.95
N LEU A 13 7.08 -10.18 16.50
CA LEU A 13 8.31 -10.84 16.90
C LEU A 13 9.01 -10.04 17.99
N THR A 14 9.48 -10.70 19.05
CA THR A 14 10.20 -10.07 20.17
C THR A 14 11.57 -10.74 20.36
N SER A 15 12.60 -9.93 20.61
CA SER A 15 13.97 -10.41 20.88
C SER A 15 14.48 -9.90 22.22
N LYS A 16 15.18 -10.79 22.95
CA LYS A 16 15.83 -10.49 24.24
C LYS A 16 17.25 -9.93 24.09
N GLU A 17 17.76 -9.80 22.88
CA GLU A 17 19.09 -9.24 22.59
C GLU A 17 19.23 -7.78 23.07
N ASP A 18 20.45 -7.36 23.36
CA ASP A 18 20.77 -5.99 23.79
C ASP A 18 20.50 -4.97 22.66
N PRO A 19 19.94 -3.79 23.00
CA PRO A 19 19.62 -2.78 22.00
C PRO A 19 20.88 -2.14 21.43
N VAL A 20 20.89 -1.94 20.12
CA VAL A 20 21.95 -1.20 19.42
C VAL A 20 21.71 0.30 19.59
N SER A 21 22.76 1.06 19.90
CA SER A 21 22.69 2.51 19.94
C SER A 21 22.47 3.08 18.53
N MET A 22 21.56 4.05 18.42
CA MET A 22 21.21 4.73 17.17
C MET A 22 22.42 5.32 16.44
N ARG A 23 23.47 5.69 17.19
CA ARG A 23 24.71 6.28 16.64
C ARG A 23 25.56 5.28 15.85
N PHE A 24 25.34 3.97 16.00
CA PHE A 24 26.08 2.91 15.31
C PHE A 24 25.32 2.31 14.11
N LEU A 25 24.16 2.89 13.74
CA LEU A 25 23.38 2.41 12.60
C LEU A 25 24.02 2.87 11.27
N GLY A 26 24.65 1.94 10.57
CA GLY A 26 25.20 2.14 9.21
C GLY A 26 24.48 1.32 8.13
N ALA A 27 25.00 1.37 6.90
CA ALA A 27 24.44 0.70 5.72
C ALA A 27 24.34 -0.83 5.86
N GLN A 28 25.18 -1.43 6.70
CA GLN A 28 25.19 -2.87 7.00
C GLN A 28 23.90 -3.38 7.68
N TYR A 29 23.09 -2.48 8.24
CA TYR A 29 21.81 -2.77 8.88
C TYR A 29 20.59 -2.51 7.98
N ILE A 30 20.79 -2.10 6.72
CA ILE A 30 19.68 -1.90 5.77
C ILE A 30 18.95 -3.23 5.56
N SER A 31 17.61 -3.19 5.66
CA SER A 31 16.72 -4.35 5.51
C SER A 31 16.94 -5.48 6.53
N LYS A 32 17.57 -5.19 7.68
CA LYS A 32 17.69 -6.12 8.81
C LYS A 32 16.84 -5.66 10.00
N LEU A 33 16.39 -6.61 10.81
CA LEU A 33 15.68 -6.32 12.06
C LEU A 33 16.70 -5.83 13.11
N VAL A 34 16.47 -4.64 13.66
CA VAL A 34 17.31 -4.05 14.71
C VAL A 34 16.47 -3.61 15.89
N LYS A 35 16.97 -3.80 17.10
CA LYS A 35 16.35 -3.33 18.34
C LYS A 35 17.09 -2.07 18.80
N ILE A 36 16.35 -0.98 19.02
CA ILE A 36 16.89 0.31 19.44
C ILE A 36 16.08 0.79 20.64
N ALA A 37 16.75 1.29 21.67
CA ALA A 37 16.12 1.91 22.83
C ALA A 37 16.16 3.45 22.72
N GLY A 38 15.13 4.13 23.21
CA GLY A 38 15.02 5.59 23.20
C GLY A 38 13.75 6.11 23.89
N ILE A 39 13.57 7.43 23.92
CA ILE A 39 12.42 8.10 24.52
C ILE A 39 11.52 8.65 23.40
N ALA A 40 10.21 8.42 23.47
CA ALA A 40 9.25 8.97 22.51
C ALA A 40 8.98 10.45 22.81
N ILE A 41 9.37 11.34 21.89
CA ILE A 41 9.21 12.80 22.04
C ILE A 41 7.94 13.35 21.37
N ALA A 42 7.35 12.60 20.43
CA ALA A 42 6.20 13.04 19.66
C ALA A 42 5.38 11.83 19.18
N ALA A 43 4.06 12.03 19.07
CA ALA A 43 3.14 11.08 18.46
C ALA A 43 2.25 11.81 17.44
N SER A 44 2.10 11.25 16.24
CA SER A 44 1.23 11.81 15.20
C SER A 44 -0.20 11.29 15.33
N ARG A 45 -1.18 12.06 14.84
CA ARG A 45 -2.57 11.61 14.72
C ARG A 45 -2.68 10.37 13.83
N THR A 46 -3.66 9.51 14.11
CA THR A 46 -3.93 8.31 13.33
C THR A 46 -4.28 8.67 11.89
N LYS A 47 -3.62 8.00 10.93
CA LYS A 47 -3.89 8.14 9.49
C LYS A 47 -4.40 6.80 8.97
N ALA A 48 -5.48 6.83 8.19
CA ALA A 48 -5.96 5.64 7.50
C ALA A 48 -5.03 5.28 6.34
N LYS A 49 -4.70 4.00 6.20
CA LYS A 49 -3.97 3.46 5.05
C LYS A 49 -4.83 2.40 4.37
N ALA A 50 -5.02 2.51 3.06
CA ALA A 50 -5.75 1.51 2.29
C ALA A 50 -4.90 0.24 2.12
N THR A 51 -5.50 -0.91 2.39
CA THR A 51 -4.97 -2.24 2.05
C THR A 51 -5.39 -2.66 0.64
N TYR A 52 -6.60 -2.26 0.24
CA TYR A 52 -7.15 -2.47 -1.10
C TYR A 52 -7.72 -1.17 -1.64
N VAL A 53 -7.52 -0.94 -2.94
CA VAL A 53 -8.07 0.21 -3.66
C VAL A 53 -8.91 -0.27 -4.83
N THR A 54 -10.12 0.28 -4.95
CA THR A 54 -11.00 -0.02 -6.08
C THR A 54 -10.87 1.10 -7.11
N LEU A 55 -10.43 0.74 -8.30
CA LEU A 55 -10.32 1.63 -9.44
C LEU A 55 -11.54 1.46 -10.32
N ILE A 56 -12.13 2.58 -10.75
CA ILE A 56 -13.24 2.59 -11.69
C ILE A 56 -12.85 3.42 -12.89
N CYS A 57 -12.99 2.83 -14.07
CA CYS A 57 -12.83 3.56 -15.33
C CYS A 57 -14.04 4.46 -15.59
N LYS A 58 -13.81 5.75 -15.84
CA LYS A 58 -14.91 6.67 -16.18
C LYS A 58 -15.57 6.37 -17.53
N ASN A 59 -14.85 5.76 -18.47
CA ASN A 59 -15.35 5.51 -19.83
C ASN A 59 -16.18 4.23 -19.94
N CYS A 60 -15.65 3.10 -19.45
CA CYS A 60 -16.32 1.79 -19.55
C CYS A 60 -16.95 1.31 -18.24
N ARG A 61 -16.85 2.10 -17.14
CA ARG A 61 -17.36 1.76 -15.80
C ARG A 61 -16.82 0.45 -15.21
N ASN A 62 -15.81 -0.16 -15.82
CA ASN A 62 -15.18 -1.36 -15.30
C ASN A 62 -14.46 -1.07 -13.98
N SER A 63 -14.69 -1.90 -12.97
CA SER A 63 -14.09 -1.81 -11.65
C SER A 63 -13.00 -2.88 -11.47
N LYS A 64 -11.88 -2.51 -10.85
CA LYS A 64 -10.80 -3.43 -10.52
C LYS A 64 -10.29 -3.15 -9.10
N GLN A 65 -10.17 -4.19 -8.29
CA GLN A 65 -9.50 -4.09 -6.99
C GLN A 65 -8.01 -4.38 -7.15
N VAL A 66 -7.17 -3.54 -6.54
CA VAL A 66 -5.72 -3.70 -6.53
C VAL A 66 -5.24 -3.69 -5.08
N PRO A 67 -4.43 -4.66 -4.64
CA PRO A 67 -3.81 -4.64 -3.31
C PRO A 67 -2.72 -3.56 -3.24
N CYS A 68 -2.69 -2.80 -2.16
CA CYS A 68 -1.60 -1.86 -1.88
C CYS A 68 -0.49 -2.56 -1.11
N ARG A 69 0.77 -2.25 -1.47
CA ARG A 69 1.94 -2.77 -0.75
C ARG A 69 1.97 -2.19 0.68
N PRO A 70 2.25 -3.02 1.70
CA PRO A 70 2.48 -2.55 3.06
C PRO A 70 3.76 -1.69 3.14
N GLY A 71 3.87 -0.86 4.18
CA GLY A 71 4.99 0.08 4.37
C GLY A 71 4.65 1.51 3.95
N TRP A 72 5.65 2.40 3.88
CA TRP A 72 5.44 3.83 3.59
C TRP A 72 5.45 4.19 2.11
N CYS A 73 5.65 3.21 1.22
CA CYS A 73 5.60 3.47 -0.21
C CYS A 73 4.19 3.90 -0.61
N ASN A 74 4.07 5.13 -1.10
CA ASN A 74 2.90 5.69 -1.77
C ASN A 74 2.49 4.74 -2.91
N CYS A 75 1.25 4.26 -2.93
CA CYS A 75 0.79 3.15 -3.78
C CYS A 75 0.95 3.46 -5.29
N PRO A 76 2.05 3.05 -5.97
CA PRO A 76 2.33 3.40 -7.37
C PRO A 76 1.84 2.29 -8.33
N SER A 77 1.34 1.17 -7.81
CA SER A 77 0.81 0.04 -8.55
C SER A 77 -0.45 0.38 -9.36
N LEU A 78 -1.07 1.54 -9.09
CA LEU A 78 -2.22 2.03 -9.83
C LEU A 78 -1.95 2.25 -11.32
N LEU A 79 -0.73 2.66 -11.70
CA LEU A 79 -0.40 2.88 -13.12
C LEU A 79 -0.08 1.58 -13.89
N ARG A 80 0.40 0.54 -13.21
CA ARG A 80 0.83 -0.71 -13.87
C ARG A 80 -0.25 -1.79 -13.92
N SER A 81 -1.19 -1.80 -12.98
CA SER A 81 -2.21 -2.85 -12.86
C SER A 81 -3.51 -2.59 -13.63
N TYR A 82 -3.65 -1.44 -14.30
CA TYR A 82 -4.78 -1.21 -15.20
C TYR A 82 -4.39 -1.55 -16.64
N PRO A 83 -4.56 -2.82 -17.11
CA PRO A 83 -4.60 -3.04 -18.54
C PRO A 83 -5.86 -2.34 -19.02
N SER A 84 -5.66 -1.24 -19.74
CA SER A 84 -6.66 -0.60 -20.56
C SER A 84 -7.36 -1.68 -21.37
N GLY A 85 -8.59 -2.02 -20.98
CA GLY A 85 -9.48 -2.83 -21.80
C GLY A 85 -9.83 -2.04 -23.05
N ARG A 86 -8.95 -2.12 -24.04
CA ARG A 86 -9.22 -1.85 -25.44
C ARG A 86 -8.53 -2.97 -26.20
N GLU A 87 -9.34 -3.81 -26.81
CA GLU A 87 -8.94 -4.64 -27.94
C GLU A 87 -8.03 -3.80 -28.84
N LYS A 88 -6.82 -4.29 -29.09
CA LYS A 88 -5.80 -3.61 -29.88
C LYS A 88 -6.18 -3.72 -31.35
N SER A 89 -7.11 -2.91 -31.82
CA SER A 89 -7.20 -2.56 -33.24
C SER A 89 -6.92 -1.07 -33.37
N HIS A 90 -5.91 -0.73 -34.17
CA HIS A 90 -5.46 0.63 -34.48
C HIS A 90 -4.68 1.35 -33.37
N ALA A 91 -3.43 0.89 -33.21
CA ALA A 91 -2.34 1.78 -32.84
C ALA A 91 -2.16 2.81 -33.96
N HIS A 92 -2.56 4.05 -33.75
CA HIS A 92 -1.85 5.26 -34.15
C HIS A 92 -2.70 6.47 -33.75
N LEU A 93 -2.08 7.39 -33.00
CA LEU A 93 -2.60 8.72 -32.68
C LEU A 93 -3.78 8.64 -31.69
N ILE A 94 -3.65 9.05 -30.43
CA ILE A 94 -3.76 10.45 -30.02
C ILE A 94 -3.14 10.56 -28.62
N HIS A 95 -2.08 11.36 -28.51
CA HIS A 95 -1.69 12.02 -27.26
C HIS A 95 -2.89 12.81 -26.73
N GLY A 96 -3.31 12.59 -25.47
CA GLY A 96 -4.11 13.61 -24.77
C GLY A 96 -5.27 13.18 -23.88
N LEU A 97 -5.58 11.89 -23.69
CA LEU A 97 -6.55 11.52 -22.65
C LEU A 97 -5.85 11.24 -21.33
N TRP A 98 -5.75 12.29 -20.50
CA TRP A 98 -5.69 12.16 -19.05
C TRP A 98 -6.84 11.27 -18.60
N PHE A 99 -6.56 9.97 -18.48
CA PHE A 99 -7.52 8.98 -18.02
C PHE A 99 -7.84 9.29 -16.57
N GLN A 100 -8.95 9.98 -16.37
CA GLN A 100 -9.44 10.40 -15.09
C GLN A 100 -9.94 9.16 -14.31
N ILE A 101 -9.04 8.51 -13.58
CA ILE A 101 -9.38 7.38 -12.71
C ILE A 101 -9.96 7.93 -11.42
N ARG A 102 -11.20 7.54 -11.09
CA ARG A 102 -11.75 7.77 -9.75
C ARG A 102 -11.34 6.57 -8.89
N ALA A 103 -10.39 6.78 -8.00
CA ALA A 103 -10.02 5.79 -6.99
C ALA A 103 -10.92 5.98 -5.78
N SER A 104 -11.64 4.93 -5.37
CA SER A 104 -12.33 4.91 -4.09
C SER A 104 -11.50 4.05 -3.12
N MET A 105 -11.10 4.63 -1.99
CA MET A 105 -10.37 3.91 -0.96
C MET A 105 -11.36 3.17 -0.06
N SER A 106 -11.24 1.85 0.02
CA SER A 106 -11.88 1.08 1.07
C SER A 106 -10.97 1.10 2.29
N ILE A 107 -11.33 1.90 3.29
CA ILE A 107 -10.66 1.92 4.58
C ILE A 107 -11.36 0.85 5.41
N ASN A 108 -10.72 -0.31 5.55
CA ASN A 108 -11.16 -1.30 6.54
C ASN A 108 -10.78 -0.73 7.91
N LYS A 109 -11.76 -0.11 8.58
CA LYS A 109 -11.60 0.41 9.94
C LYS A 109 -11.84 -0.76 10.90
N PRO A 110 -10.99 -0.97 11.92
CA PRO A 110 -11.28 -1.93 12.97
C PRO A 110 -12.56 -1.55 13.72
#